data_AF-A0A947QS86-F1
#
_entry.id   AF-A0A947QS86-F1
#
_cell.length_a   1.000
_cell.length_b   1.000
_cell.length_c   1.000
_cell.angle_alpha   90.00
_cell.angle_beta   90.00
_cell.angle_gamma   90.00
#
_symmetry.space_group_name_H-M   'P 1'
#
loop_
_entity.id
_entity.type
_entity.pdbx_description
1 polymer ?
#
loop_
_entity_poly.entity_id
_entity_poly.type
_entity_poly.pdbx_seq_one_letter_code
_entity_poly.pdbx_strand_id
1 'polypeptide(L)'
;MKRTSSRNSEKEVNKSPEERQLGIGLRYSRFEILFKLKRLARKVEKNYTVLPFWQNGFIWAAISSVFGVSAIILMVIIRKLEMLPPEIPLLYDIEEESWQSYPKALLFVIPAGLLFLGIVNIQILRKTYYMNKRLTLMICLLVTVLSMLTLVATREILMLALY
;
A
#
# COMPACT_ATOMS: atom_id res chain seq x y z
N MET A 1 -64.70 40.99 -21.58
CA MET A 1 -63.40 41.29 -20.95
C MET A 1 -62.95 40.04 -20.18
N LYS A 2 -61.74 39.49 -20.48
CA LYS A 2 -61.03 38.31 -19.89
C LYS A 2 -61.74 36.93 -19.94
N ARG A 3 -61.53 36.03 -20.92
CA ARG A 3 -60.40 35.10 -21.21
C ARG A 3 -59.97 34.16 -20.07
N THR A 4 -60.25 32.84 -20.28
CA THR A 4 -59.38 31.64 -20.12
C THR A 4 -58.88 31.29 -18.71
N SER A 5 -58.60 30.05 -18.30
CA SER A 5 -58.60 28.69 -18.86
C SER A 5 -57.91 27.81 -17.81
N SER A 6 -58.17 26.51 -17.85
CA SER A 6 -57.31 25.43 -17.33
C SER A 6 -57.40 25.19 -15.82
N ARG A 7 -57.34 23.96 -15.31
CA ARG A 7 -56.68 22.76 -15.83
C ARG A 7 -57.15 21.56 -14.97
N ASN A 8 -57.40 20.42 -15.62
CA ASN A 8 -56.81 19.08 -15.34
C ASN A 8 -56.70 18.64 -13.86
N SER A 9 -56.99 17.42 -13.43
CA SER A 9 -56.96 16.08 -14.06
C SER A 9 -57.29 15.09 -12.93
N GLU A 10 -58.23 14.15 -13.10
CA GLU A 10 -57.93 12.73 -13.33
C GLU A 10 -56.58 12.21 -12.80
N LYS A 11 -56.66 11.19 -11.93
CA LYS A 11 -55.83 9.96 -11.92
C LYS A 11 -56.41 9.02 -10.86
N GLU A 12 -57.16 8.00 -11.27
CA GLU A 12 -56.66 6.65 -11.61
C GLU A 12 -56.02 5.96 -10.40
N VAL A 13 -56.72 5.01 -9.77
CA VAL A 13 -56.69 3.56 -10.11
C VAL A 13 -55.25 3.03 -10.10
N ASN A 14 -54.87 2.28 -9.05
CA ASN A 14 -54.42 0.90 -9.23
C ASN A 14 -53.88 0.21 -7.96
N LYS A 15 -54.30 -1.05 -7.85
CA LYS A 15 -53.51 -2.26 -7.51
C LYS A 15 -52.99 -2.45 -6.09
N SER A 16 -53.59 -3.47 -5.46
CA SER A 16 -52.93 -4.39 -4.54
C SER A 16 -51.53 -4.81 -5.03
N PRO A 17 -50.56 -4.98 -4.11
CA PRO A 17 -49.53 -5.99 -4.21
C PRO A 17 -49.90 -7.11 -3.23
N GLU A 18 -50.42 -8.22 -3.73
CA GLU A 18 -49.63 -9.44 -3.96
C GLU A 18 -49.26 -10.18 -2.66
N GLU A 19 -50.01 -11.25 -2.44
CA GLU A 19 -49.54 -12.47 -1.82
C GLU A 19 -48.09 -12.80 -2.20
N ARG A 20 -47.28 -13.11 -1.20
CA ARG A 20 -46.34 -14.25 -1.12
C ARG A 20 -45.31 -13.97 -0.04
N GLN A 21 -45.76 -13.89 1.21
CA GLN A 21 -44.95 -14.46 2.29
C GLN A 21 -45.08 -15.98 2.18
N LEU A 22 -44.35 -16.55 1.21
CA LEU A 22 -44.04 -17.97 1.20
C LEU A 22 -43.18 -18.21 2.44
N GLY A 23 -43.87 -18.62 3.51
CA GLY A 23 -43.28 -19.41 4.56
C GLY A 23 -42.62 -20.61 3.91
N ILE A 24 -41.30 -20.53 3.74
CA ILE A 24 -40.48 -21.70 3.53
C ILE A 24 -39.68 -21.85 4.82
N GLY A 25 -40.32 -22.53 5.77
CA GLY A 25 -39.62 -23.21 6.83
C GLY A 25 -38.66 -24.20 6.19
N LEU A 26 -37.37 -23.88 6.21
CA LEU A 26 -36.33 -24.85 5.96
C LEU A 26 -35.41 -24.85 7.17
N ARG A 27 -35.69 -25.80 8.06
CA ARG A 27 -34.75 -26.34 9.04
C ARG A 27 -33.41 -26.64 8.32
N TYR A 28 -32.46 -25.70 8.38
CA TYR A 28 -31.09 -25.92 7.89
C TYR A 28 -30.05 -25.55 8.95
N SER A 29 -30.23 -26.08 10.16
CA SER A 29 -29.21 -25.99 11.23
C SER A 29 -27.85 -26.55 10.80
N ARG A 30 -27.81 -27.60 9.95
CA ARG A 30 -26.56 -28.25 9.53
C ARG A 30 -25.86 -27.61 8.31
N PHE A 31 -26.56 -26.79 7.54
CA PHE A 31 -26.00 -26.13 6.35
C PHE A 31 -25.73 -24.63 6.54
N GLU A 32 -26.09 -24.07 7.70
CA GLU A 32 -25.83 -22.68 8.04
C GLU A 32 -24.37 -22.27 7.90
N ILE A 33 -23.44 -23.17 8.25
CA ILE A 33 -21.99 -22.94 8.16
C ILE A 33 -21.56 -22.86 6.69
N LEU A 34 -22.08 -23.73 5.83
CA LEU A 34 -21.79 -23.71 4.39
C LEU A 34 -22.38 -22.46 3.71
N PHE A 35 -23.57 -22.02 4.13
CA PHE A 35 -24.14 -20.76 3.65
C PHE A 35 -23.38 -19.53 4.17
N LYS A 36 -22.93 -19.52 5.43
CA LYS A 36 -22.06 -18.48 6.01
C LYS A 36 -20.71 -18.44 5.29
N LEU A 37 -20.09 -19.59 5.01
CA LEU A 37 -18.85 -19.68 4.21
C LEU A 37 -19.08 -19.19 2.78
N LYS A 38 -20.15 -19.60 2.11
CA LYS A 38 -20.48 -19.16 0.74
C LYS A 38 -20.78 -17.65 0.68
N ARG A 39 -21.32 -17.09 1.76
CA ARG A 39 -21.57 -15.64 1.89
C ARG A 39 -20.27 -14.88 2.18
N LEU A 40 -19.38 -15.42 3.01
CA LEU A 40 -18.03 -14.90 3.23
C LEU A 40 -17.20 -14.96 1.95
N ALA A 41 -17.21 -16.10 1.25
CA ALA A 41 -16.53 -16.28 -0.04
C ALA A 41 -17.02 -15.29 -1.07
N ARG A 42 -18.35 -15.09 -1.22
CA ARG A 42 -18.89 -14.03 -2.10
C ARG A 42 -18.56 -12.62 -1.64
N LYS A 43 -18.46 -12.36 -0.33
CA LYS A 43 -18.05 -11.06 0.20
C LYS A 43 -16.55 -10.80 -0.04
N VAL A 44 -15.74 -11.85 0.01
CA VAL A 44 -14.30 -11.82 -0.32
C VAL A 44 -14.11 -11.68 -1.83
N GLU A 45 -14.85 -12.41 -2.66
CA GLU A 45 -14.83 -12.32 -4.12
C GLU A 45 -15.28 -10.93 -4.60
N LYS A 46 -16.36 -10.41 -4.01
CA LYS A 46 -16.84 -9.03 -4.22
C LYS A 46 -15.94 -7.97 -3.59
N ASN A 47 -14.93 -8.33 -2.78
CA ASN A 47 -13.85 -7.44 -2.32
C ASN A 47 -12.59 -7.61 -3.18
N TYR A 48 -12.35 -8.80 -3.73
CA TYR A 48 -11.24 -9.13 -4.63
C TYR A 48 -11.40 -8.46 -5.99
N THR A 49 -12.64 -8.34 -6.48
CA THR A 49 -12.98 -7.46 -7.61
C THR A 49 -12.79 -5.97 -7.30
N VAL A 50 -12.50 -5.59 -6.04
CA VAL A 50 -12.34 -4.21 -5.52
C VAL A 50 -10.91 -3.94 -5.05
N LEU A 51 -9.94 -4.77 -5.42
CA LEU A 51 -8.53 -4.42 -5.28
C LEU A 51 -7.86 -4.14 -6.64
N PRO A 52 -8.39 -3.19 -7.45
CA PRO A 52 -7.70 -2.70 -8.64
C PRO A 52 -6.32 -2.11 -8.30
N PHE A 53 -6.10 -1.76 -7.02
CA PHE A 53 -4.81 -1.41 -6.44
C PHE A 53 -3.72 -2.46 -6.72
N TRP A 54 -3.96 -3.73 -6.37
CA TRP A 54 -2.96 -4.80 -6.52
C TRP A 54 -2.81 -5.31 -7.95
N GLN A 55 -3.70 -4.91 -8.87
CA GLN A 55 -3.57 -5.24 -10.29
C GLN A 55 -2.59 -4.32 -11.01
N ASN A 56 -2.18 -3.21 -10.41
CA ASN A 56 -1.26 -2.26 -11.03
C ASN A 56 0.20 -2.72 -10.88
N GLY A 57 0.85 -3.04 -12.00
CA GLY A 57 2.26 -3.45 -12.03
C GLY A 57 3.22 -2.39 -11.46
N PHE A 58 2.90 -1.09 -11.56
CA PHE A 58 3.75 -0.03 -10.97
C PHE A 58 3.75 -0.04 -9.45
N ILE A 59 2.67 -0.49 -8.82
CA ILE A 59 2.60 -0.65 -7.37
C ILE A 59 3.50 -1.81 -6.95
N TRP A 60 3.43 -2.95 -7.66
CA TRP A 60 4.35 -4.07 -7.43
C TRP A 60 5.79 -3.70 -7.66
N ALA A 61 6.10 -2.90 -8.69
CA ALA A 61 7.47 -2.42 -8.94
C ALA A 61 7.99 -1.55 -7.78
N ALA A 62 7.18 -0.63 -7.26
CA ALA A 62 7.56 0.22 -6.13
C ALA A 62 7.71 -0.57 -4.83
N ILE A 63 6.84 -1.56 -4.58
CA ILE A 63 6.97 -2.46 -3.43
C ILE A 63 8.24 -3.31 -3.58
N SER A 64 8.41 -3.97 -4.72
CA SER A 64 9.57 -4.82 -4.99
C SER A 64 10.88 -4.05 -4.95
N SER A 65 10.91 -2.77 -5.34
CA SER A 65 12.13 -1.96 -5.27
C SER A 65 12.51 -1.68 -3.83
N VAL A 66 11.57 -1.29 -2.96
CA VAL A 66 11.84 -1.07 -1.53
C VAL A 66 12.32 -2.35 -0.85
N PHE A 67 11.54 -3.44 -0.97
CA PHE A 67 11.90 -4.71 -0.32
C PHE A 67 13.18 -5.31 -0.90
N GLY A 68 13.34 -5.26 -2.22
CA GLY A 68 14.52 -5.77 -2.92
C GLY A 68 15.78 -4.99 -2.56
N VAL A 69 15.73 -3.66 -2.60
CA VAL A 69 16.87 -2.81 -2.19
C VAL A 69 17.21 -3.02 -0.73
N SER A 70 16.21 -3.07 0.17
CA SER A 70 16.46 -3.36 1.58
C SER A 70 17.16 -4.70 1.79
N ALA A 71 16.74 -5.74 1.06
CA ALA A 71 17.35 -7.06 1.16
C ALA A 71 18.78 -7.07 0.62
N ILE A 72 19.04 -6.38 -0.50
CA ILE A 72 20.38 -6.22 -1.06
C ILE A 72 21.30 -5.50 -0.06
N ILE A 73 20.85 -4.37 0.50
CA ILE A 73 21.61 -3.61 1.50
C ILE A 73 21.93 -4.49 2.71
N LEU A 74 20.93 -5.18 3.25
CA LEU A 74 21.11 -6.07 4.40
C LEU A 74 22.12 -7.19 4.10
N MET A 75 22.02 -7.82 2.93
CA MET A 75 22.95 -8.85 2.49
C MET A 75 24.39 -8.32 2.39
N VAL A 76 24.58 -7.12 1.83
CA VAL A 76 25.90 -6.50 1.69
C VAL A 76 26.49 -6.18 3.06
N ILE A 77 25.70 -5.60 3.99
CA ILE A 77 26.15 -5.29 5.35
C ILE A 77 26.61 -6.56 6.05
N ILE A 78 25.81 -7.63 6.03
CA ILE A 78 26.16 -8.91 6.69
C ILE A 78 27.46 -9.48 6.12
N ARG A 79 27.64 -9.48 4.79
CA ARG A 79 28.86 -10.03 4.15
C ARG A 79 30.11 -9.20 4.39
N LYS A 80 29.97 -7.92 4.71
CA LYS A 80 31.10 -7.00 4.94
C LYS A 80 31.32 -6.67 6.42
N LEU A 81 30.45 -7.16 7.31
CA LEU A 81 30.44 -6.79 8.73
C LEU A 81 31.76 -7.08 9.46
N GLU A 82 32.42 -8.19 9.11
CA GLU A 82 33.71 -8.61 9.69
C GLU A 82 34.87 -7.74 9.21
N MET A 83 34.79 -7.24 7.98
CA MET A 83 35.82 -6.38 7.37
C MET A 83 35.68 -4.91 7.79
N LEU A 84 34.50 -4.52 8.28
CA LEU A 84 34.21 -3.14 8.66
C LEU A 84 34.79 -2.81 10.05
N PRO A 85 35.46 -1.65 10.18
CA PRO A 85 35.92 -1.17 11.48
C PRO A 85 34.74 -1.05 12.47
N PRO A 86 35.00 -1.11 13.79
CA PRO A 86 33.95 -1.04 14.81
C PRO A 86 33.14 0.28 14.71
N GLU A 87 33.80 1.34 14.27
CA GLU A 87 33.20 2.66 14.05
C GLU A 87 33.33 3.07 12.58
N ILE A 88 32.28 3.70 12.05
CA ILE A 88 32.15 4.06 10.65
C ILE A 88 31.80 5.54 10.56
N PRO A 89 32.49 6.31 9.70
CA PRO A 89 32.14 7.70 9.42
C PRO A 89 30.79 7.76 8.67
N LEU A 90 29.77 8.36 9.31
CA LEU A 90 28.43 8.48 8.73
C LEU A 90 28.02 9.92 8.45
N LEU A 91 28.41 10.85 9.33
CA LEU A 91 28.02 12.25 9.25
C LEU A 91 29.28 13.12 9.21
N TYR A 92 29.30 14.07 8.29
CA TYR A 92 30.36 15.06 8.23
C TYR A 92 29.96 16.27 9.08
N ASP A 93 30.81 16.62 10.04
CA ASP A 93 30.68 17.84 10.82
C ASP A 93 31.37 18.98 10.08
N ILE A 94 30.60 20.01 9.74
CA ILE A 94 31.11 21.18 9.01
C ILE A 94 31.91 22.10 9.95
N GLU A 95 31.54 22.15 11.23
CA GLU A 95 32.21 23.03 12.21
C GLU A 95 33.57 22.48 12.63
N GLU A 96 33.65 21.15 12.79
CA GLU A 96 34.89 20.46 13.16
C GLU A 96 35.71 19.96 11.96
N GLU A 97 35.23 20.18 10.72
CA GLU A 97 35.80 19.67 9.47
C GLU A 97 36.18 18.17 9.53
N SER A 98 35.37 17.38 10.23
CA SER A 98 35.70 15.99 10.55
C SER A 98 34.52 15.04 10.34
N TRP A 99 34.84 13.78 10.06
CA TRP A 99 33.82 12.74 9.98
C TRP A 99 33.51 12.20 11.37
N GLN A 100 32.27 12.37 11.80
CA GLN A 100 31.79 11.75 13.01
C GLN A 100 31.62 10.25 12.81
N SER A 101 32.33 9.50 13.64
CA SER A 101 32.37 8.05 13.62
C SER A 101 31.30 7.47 14.53
N TYR A 102 30.59 6.48 14.03
CA TYR A 102 29.43 5.87 14.68
C TYR A 102 29.57 4.36 14.74
N PRO A 103 29.01 3.67 15.74
CA PRO A 103 29.05 2.22 15.81
C PRO A 103 28.49 1.57 14.54
N LYS A 104 29.21 0.60 13.97
CA LYS A 104 28.79 -0.09 12.74
C LYS A 104 27.40 -0.74 12.79
N ALA A 105 26.88 -0.98 14.00
CA ALA A 105 25.51 -1.44 14.22
C ALA A 105 24.46 -0.48 13.65
N LEU A 106 24.76 0.82 13.53
CA LEU A 106 23.86 1.82 12.95
C LEU A 106 23.61 1.60 11.45
N LEU A 107 24.48 0.88 10.73
CA LEU A 107 24.22 0.51 9.34
C LEU A 107 22.93 -0.32 9.17
N PHE A 108 22.56 -1.12 10.17
CA PHE A 108 21.32 -1.91 10.13
C PHE A 108 20.05 -1.06 10.24
N VAL A 109 20.17 0.19 10.70
CA VAL A 109 19.04 1.13 10.74
C VAL A 109 18.60 1.53 9.33
N ILE A 110 19.52 1.58 8.36
CA ILE A 110 19.22 1.94 6.97
C ILE A 110 18.16 1.00 6.35
N PRO A 111 18.39 -0.34 6.26
CA PRO A 111 17.38 -1.25 5.72
C PRO A 111 16.11 -1.29 6.58
N ALA A 112 16.22 -1.20 7.91
CA ALA A 112 15.05 -1.18 8.79
C ALA A 112 14.15 0.05 8.54
N GLY A 113 14.76 1.24 8.42
CA GLY A 113 14.07 2.48 8.10
C GLY A 113 13.44 2.46 6.72
N LEU A 114 14.12 1.89 5.72
CA LEU A 114 13.58 1.72 4.38
C LEU A 114 12.32 0.84 4.38
N LEU A 115 12.32 -0.28 5.12
CA LEU A 115 11.15 -1.15 5.27
C LEU A 115 10.00 -0.45 5.99
N PHE A 116 10.30 0.28 7.07
CA PHE A 116 9.29 1.05 7.79
C PHE A 116 8.61 2.08 6.88
N LEU A 117 9.40 2.86 6.14
CA LEU A 117 8.89 3.81 5.14
C LEU A 117 8.12 3.10 4.02
N GLY A 118 8.57 1.92 3.61
CA GLY A 118 7.86 1.05 2.65
C GLY A 118 6.43 0.72 3.11
N ILE A 119 6.27 0.29 4.37
CA ILE A 119 4.97 -0.04 4.96
C ILE A 119 4.06 1.21 5.00
N VAL A 120 4.61 2.36 5.41
CA VAL A 120 3.89 3.64 5.42
C VAL A 120 3.45 4.02 4.00
N ASN A 121 4.35 3.89 3.01
CA ASN A 121 4.05 4.18 1.61
C ASN A 121 2.96 3.28 1.03
N ILE A 122 2.91 1.99 1.38
CA ILE A 122 1.82 1.10 0.95
C ILE A 122 0.46 1.60 1.46
N GLN A 123 0.39 2.07 2.71
CA GLN A 123 -0.84 2.62 3.27
C GLN A 123 -1.28 3.90 2.54
N ILE A 124 -0.33 4.79 2.24
CA ILE A 124 -0.58 6.02 1.48
C ILE A 124 -1.03 5.68 0.06
N LEU A 125 -0.29 4.83 -0.65
CA LEU A 125 -0.60 4.39 -2.01
C LEU A 125 -2.00 3.79 -2.09
N ARG A 126 -2.38 2.95 -1.12
CA ARG A 126 -3.72 2.37 -1.06
C ARG A 126 -4.82 3.44 -0.98
N LYS A 127 -4.64 4.46 -0.13
CA LYS A 127 -5.61 5.57 -0.01
C LYS A 127 -5.64 6.43 -1.28
N THR A 128 -4.47 6.78 -1.81
CA THR A 128 -4.33 7.67 -2.96
C THR A 128 -4.81 7.02 -4.26
N TYR A 129 -4.68 5.70 -4.42
CA TYR A 129 -5.10 4.99 -5.64
C TYR A 129 -6.58 5.19 -5.96
N TYR A 130 -7.45 5.20 -4.94
CA TYR A 130 -8.88 5.43 -5.15
C TYR A 130 -9.22 6.91 -5.41
N MET A 131 -8.37 7.85 -5.00
CA MET A 131 -8.56 9.27 -5.26
C MET A 131 -8.02 9.70 -6.63
N ASN A 132 -6.79 9.32 -6.97
CA ASN A 132 -6.13 9.73 -8.20
C ASN A 132 -5.04 8.73 -8.63
N LYS A 133 -5.27 8.07 -9.77
CA LYS A 133 -4.33 7.09 -10.35
C LYS A 133 -3.01 7.72 -10.79
N ARG A 134 -3.02 8.94 -11.34
CA ARG A 134 -1.82 9.63 -11.83
C ARG A 134 -0.89 10.00 -10.68
N LEU A 135 -1.46 10.50 -9.58
CA LEU A 135 -0.70 10.81 -8.37
C LEU A 135 -0.06 9.53 -7.79
N THR A 136 -0.79 8.42 -7.80
CA THR A 136 -0.27 7.13 -7.33
C THR A 136 0.94 6.67 -8.15
N LEU A 137 0.90 6.81 -9.49
CA LEU A 137 2.03 6.50 -10.35
C LEU A 137 3.25 7.38 -10.05
N MET A 138 3.05 8.69 -9.82
CA MET A 138 4.14 9.59 -9.44
C MET A 138 4.77 9.20 -8.10
N ILE A 139 3.96 8.80 -7.11
CA ILE A 139 4.48 8.30 -5.83
C ILE A 139 5.27 7.00 -6.05
N CYS A 140 4.77 6.05 -6.83
CA CYS A 140 5.50 4.81 -7.14
C CYS A 140 6.86 5.08 -7.80
N LEU A 141 6.92 6.02 -8.75
CA LEU A 141 8.17 6.41 -9.40
C LEU A 141 9.14 7.05 -8.39
N LEU A 142 8.66 8.00 -7.57
CA LEU A 142 9.46 8.66 -6.55
C LEU A 142 10.03 7.64 -5.55
N VAL A 143 9.22 6.71 -5.06
CA VAL A 143 9.66 5.64 -4.16
C VAL A 143 10.74 4.77 -4.79
N THR A 144 10.59 4.45 -6.08
CA THR A 144 11.59 3.64 -6.81
C THR A 144 12.90 4.39 -6.97
N VAL A 145 12.86 5.68 -7.33
CA VAL A 145 14.04 6.54 -7.45
C VAL A 145 14.74 6.67 -6.10
N LEU A 146 13.99 6.96 -5.02
CA LEU A 146 14.54 7.07 -3.68
C LEU A 146 15.21 5.77 -3.22
N SER A 147 14.58 4.62 -3.49
CA SER A 147 15.16 3.31 -3.14
C SER A 147 16.50 3.10 -3.85
N MET A 148 16.58 3.41 -5.15
CA MET A 148 17.84 3.32 -5.89
C MET A 148 18.89 4.30 -5.36
N LEU A 149 18.49 5.52 -4.99
CA LEU A 149 19.37 6.50 -4.39
C LEU A 149 19.94 6.02 -3.06
N THR A 150 19.13 5.36 -2.21
CA THR A 150 19.58 4.75 -0.96
C THR A 150 20.61 3.64 -1.21
N LEU A 151 20.44 2.85 -2.26
CA LEU A 151 21.42 1.83 -2.64
C LEU A 151 22.77 2.46 -3.01
N VAL A 152 22.75 3.54 -3.81
CA VAL A 152 23.96 4.31 -4.14
C VAL A 152 24.59 4.91 -2.89
N ALA A 153 23.81 5.58 -2.05
CA ALA A 153 24.30 6.18 -0.81
C ALA A 153 24.96 5.14 0.13
N THR A 154 24.33 3.97 0.28
CA THR A 154 24.88 2.90 1.11
C THR A 154 26.19 2.35 0.54
N ARG A 155 26.30 2.26 -0.79
CA ARG A 155 27.55 1.85 -1.45
C ARG A 155 28.68 2.84 -1.16
N GLU A 156 28.42 4.14 -1.26
CA GLU A 156 29.42 5.18 -0.98
C GLU A 156 29.87 5.15 0.48
N ILE A 157 28.94 4.99 1.44
CA ILE A 157 29.28 4.83 2.87
C ILE A 157 30.22 3.63 3.07
N LEU A 158 29.92 2.50 2.45
CA LEU A 158 30.77 1.29 2.57
C LEU A 158 32.14 1.48 1.91
N MET A 159 32.22 2.24 0.82
CA MET A 159 33.48 2.55 0.15
C MET A 159 34.36 3.42 1.05
N LEU A 160 33.77 4.45 1.68
CA LEU A 160 34.46 5.36 2.58
C LEU A 160 34.89 4.66 3.89
N ALA A 161 34.15 3.64 4.33
CA ALA A 161 34.48 2.85 5.53
C ALA A 161 35.57 1.78 5.33
N LEU A 162 35.85 1.38 4.09
CA LEU A 162 36.80 0.32 3.75
C LEU A 162 38.15 0.85 3.22
N TYR A 163 38.23 2.14 2.93
CA TYR A 163 39.46 2.86 2.57
C TYR A 163 40.09 3.50 3.81
#